data_AF-A0A8H6E1F4-F1
#
_entry.id   AF-A0A8H6E1F4-F1
#
_cell.length_a   1.000
_cell.length_b   1.000
_cell.length_c   1.000
_cell.angle_alpha   90.00
_cell.angle_beta   90.00
_cell.angle_gamma   90.00
#
_symmetry.space_group_name_H-M   'P 1'
#
loop_
_entity.id
_entity.type
_entity.pdbx_description
1 polymer ?
#
loop_
_entity_poly.entity_id
_entity_poly.type
_entity_poly.pdbx_seq_one_letter_code
_entity_poly.pdbx_strand_id
1 'polypeptide(L)'
;MTSSLLAAIGLTPAPLIPPIPNYGPGFLIFHFVFAYVVMSARVLKVYHGIDHQVSPRQDLIKYGEAAVREGKITAKQLEMLHRNEAAHANSVENYTLFVAGITLATIAGVPRTTINAAGLIYTVARILYGIHYITIDRNRPAWFRSVLWQAGNLSCLTLLWKAGQALNS
;
A
#
# COMPACT_ATOMS: atom_id res chain seq x y z
N MET A 1 25.37 -14.51 10.60
CA MET A 1 25.31 -13.03 10.66
C MET A 1 24.47 -12.57 9.49
N THR A 2 23.33 -11.93 9.74
CA THR A 2 22.44 -11.38 8.69
C THR A 2 22.97 -10.03 8.22
N SER A 3 22.84 -9.71 6.92
CA SER A 3 23.19 -8.38 6.42
C SER A 3 22.32 -7.31 7.10
N SER A 4 22.90 -6.18 7.49
CA SER A 4 22.14 -5.08 8.10
C SER A 4 21.10 -4.52 7.11
N LEU A 5 20.00 -3.94 7.62
CA LEU A 5 18.97 -3.34 6.78
C LEU A 5 19.56 -2.25 5.87
N LEU A 6 20.46 -1.42 6.41
CA LEU A 6 21.16 -0.36 5.68
C LEU A 6 21.96 -0.90 4.49
N ALA A 7 22.67 -2.02 4.66
CA ALA A 7 23.37 -2.69 3.57
C ALA A 7 22.38 -3.31 2.57
N ALA A 8 21.29 -3.89 3.07
CA ALA A 8 20.28 -4.54 2.25
C ALA A 8 19.53 -3.58 1.32
N ILE A 9 19.47 -2.28 1.65
CA ILE A 9 18.89 -1.21 0.82
C ILE A 9 19.95 -0.35 0.11
N GLY A 10 21.23 -0.71 0.22
CA GLY A 10 22.33 -0.03 -0.49
C GLY A 10 22.79 1.30 0.11
N LEU A 11 22.45 1.60 1.36
CA LEU A 11 22.94 2.81 2.07
C LEU A 11 24.32 2.62 2.70
N THR A 12 24.80 1.39 2.82
CA THR A 12 26.16 1.05 3.25
C THR A 12 26.75 -0.01 2.33
N PRO A 13 28.08 -0.17 2.28
CA PRO A 13 28.73 -1.19 1.46
C PRO A 13 28.13 -2.59 1.70
N ALA A 14 27.93 -3.33 0.61
CA ALA A 14 27.44 -4.69 0.66
C ALA A 14 28.48 -5.61 1.34
N PRO A 15 28.08 -6.45 2.31
CA PRO A 15 28.99 -7.45 2.85
C PRO A 15 29.35 -8.46 1.75
N LEU A 16 30.59 -8.96 1.76
CA LEU A 16 31.03 -10.02 0.85
C LEU A 16 30.27 -11.33 1.11
N ILE A 17 29.99 -11.63 2.38
CA ILE A 17 29.26 -12.82 2.85
C ILE A 17 28.46 -12.44 4.11
N PRO A 18 27.18 -12.87 4.26
CA PRO A 18 26.35 -13.53 3.25
C PRO A 18 25.85 -12.55 2.17
N PRO A 19 25.42 -13.06 1.00
CA PRO A 19 24.87 -12.22 -0.06
C PRO A 19 23.60 -11.51 0.42
N ILE A 20 23.38 -10.30 -0.11
CA ILE A 20 22.20 -9.49 0.23
C ILE A 20 20.93 -10.31 -0.05
N PRO A 21 20.01 -10.46 0.92
CA PRO A 21 18.76 -11.17 0.70
C PRO A 21 17.83 -10.40 -0.25
N ASN A 22 16.96 -11.12 -0.96
CA ASN A 22 15.87 -10.49 -1.72
C ASN A 22 14.61 -10.44 -0.85
N TYR A 23 14.21 -9.23 -0.45
CA TYR A 23 13.00 -9.01 0.37
C TYR A 23 11.72 -8.86 -0.45
N GLY A 24 11.80 -8.91 -1.79
CA GLY A 24 10.67 -8.84 -2.70
C GLY A 24 9.47 -9.69 -2.28
N PRO A 25 9.63 -11.02 -2.08
CA PRO A 25 8.53 -11.88 -1.64
C PRO A 25 7.89 -11.45 -0.31
N GLY A 26 8.69 -11.02 0.65
CA GLY A 26 8.20 -10.51 1.94
C GLY A 26 7.35 -9.25 1.76
N PHE A 27 7.76 -8.33 0.89
CA PHE A 27 6.95 -7.17 0.57
C PHE A 27 5.65 -7.53 -0.15
N LEU A 28 5.66 -8.51 -1.06
CA LEU A 28 4.45 -8.96 -1.75
C LEU A 28 3.41 -9.54 -0.79
N ILE A 29 3.85 -10.37 0.17
CA ILE A 29 3.00 -10.93 1.22
C ILE A 29 2.44 -9.81 2.10
N PHE A 30 3.31 -8.91 2.58
CA PHE A 30 2.89 -7.78 3.41
C PHE A 30 1.84 -6.94 2.71
N HIS A 31 2.05 -6.56 1.44
CA HIS A 31 1.12 -5.68 0.72
C HIS A 31 -0.19 -6.38 0.33
N PHE A 32 -0.18 -7.70 0.15
CA PHE A 32 -1.43 -8.46 0.03
C PHE A 32 -2.26 -8.33 1.31
N VAL A 33 -1.67 -8.66 2.46
CA VAL A 33 -2.35 -8.58 3.76
C VAL A 33 -2.77 -7.14 4.05
N PHE A 34 -1.90 -6.17 3.79
CA PHE A 34 -2.18 -4.76 4.00
C PHE A 34 -3.36 -4.27 3.15
N ALA A 35 -3.35 -4.52 1.84
CA ALA A 35 -4.38 -4.04 0.93
C ALA A 35 -5.72 -4.76 1.14
N TYR A 36 -5.73 -6.09 1.25
CA TYR A 36 -6.97 -6.88 1.24
C TYR A 36 -7.55 -7.13 2.64
N VAL A 37 -6.74 -7.03 3.69
CA VAL A 37 -7.18 -7.30 5.07
C VAL A 37 -7.15 -6.02 5.91
N VAL A 38 -5.99 -5.40 6.07
CA VAL A 38 -5.83 -4.24 6.99
C VAL A 38 -6.62 -3.04 6.49
N MET A 39 -6.52 -2.71 5.20
CA MET A 39 -7.22 -1.59 4.59
C MET A 39 -8.68 -1.89 4.27
N SER A 40 -9.16 -3.11 4.52
CA SER A 40 -10.50 -3.54 4.14
C SER A 40 -11.58 -2.64 4.73
N ALA A 41 -12.43 -2.11 3.85
CA ALA A 41 -13.60 -1.34 4.23
C ALA A 41 -14.54 -2.07 5.19
N ARG A 42 -14.48 -3.40 5.19
CA ARG A 42 -15.35 -4.23 6.02
C ARG A 42 -15.00 -4.17 7.50
N VAL A 43 -13.72 -4.04 7.85
CA VAL A 43 -13.26 -4.07 9.26
C VAL A 43 -13.93 -2.96 10.07
N LEU A 44 -13.94 -1.74 9.53
CA LEU A 44 -14.57 -0.59 10.21
C LEU A 44 -16.10 -0.69 10.21
N LYS A 45 -16.71 -1.24 9.15
CA LYS A 45 -18.17 -1.44 9.10
C LYS A 45 -18.64 -2.46 10.12
N VAL A 46 -17.89 -3.54 10.32
CA VAL A 46 -18.14 -4.52 11.38
C VAL A 46 -17.96 -3.88 12.75
N TYR A 47 -16.88 -3.12 12.96
CA TYR A 47 -16.63 -2.40 14.21
C TYR A 47 -17.76 -1.44 14.59
N HIS A 48 -18.33 -0.73 13.61
CA HIS A 48 -19.47 0.17 13.80
C HIS A 48 -20.85 -0.52 13.76
N GLY A 49 -20.91 -1.84 13.57
CA GLY A 49 -22.17 -2.59 13.54
C GLY A 49 -23.09 -2.25 12.35
N ILE A 50 -22.51 -1.84 11.22
CA ILE A 50 -23.25 -1.44 10.00
C ILE A 50 -22.96 -2.34 8.78
N ASP A 51 -22.22 -3.45 8.97
CA ASP A 51 -21.97 -4.45 7.92
C ASP A 51 -23.23 -5.31 7.68
N HIS A 52 -23.85 -5.18 6.50
CA HIS A 52 -25.07 -5.93 6.17
C HIS A 52 -24.79 -7.31 5.57
N GLN A 53 -23.51 -7.68 5.36
CA GLN A 53 -23.00 -8.97 4.88
C GLN A 53 -23.46 -9.45 3.48
N VAL A 54 -24.66 -9.08 3.02
CA VAL A 54 -25.23 -9.50 1.73
C VAL A 54 -24.56 -8.79 0.57
N SER A 55 -24.36 -7.47 0.69
CA SER A 55 -23.65 -6.68 -0.31
C SER A 55 -22.82 -5.58 0.35
N PRO A 56 -21.71 -5.95 1.05
CA PRO A 56 -20.97 -5.01 1.88
C PRO A 56 -20.49 -3.77 1.13
N ARG A 57 -20.19 -3.88 -0.17
CA ARG A 57 -19.75 -2.74 -1.01
C ARG A 57 -20.82 -1.66 -1.20
N GLN A 58 -22.08 -1.96 -0.93
CA GLN A 58 -23.19 -1.02 -1.06
C GLN A 58 -23.65 -0.45 0.28
N ASP A 59 -23.07 -0.91 1.40
CA ASP A 59 -23.57 -0.60 2.74
C ASP A 59 -23.60 0.89 3.03
N LEU A 60 -22.52 1.61 2.74
CA LEU A 60 -22.45 3.05 3.01
C LEU A 60 -23.42 3.83 2.13
N ILE A 61 -23.54 3.46 0.85
CA ILE A 61 -24.42 4.14 -0.12
C ILE A 61 -25.89 3.93 0.24
N LYS A 62 -26.28 2.70 0.63
CA LYS A 62 -27.68 2.35 0.90
C LYS A 62 -28.13 2.68 2.32
N TYR A 63 -27.25 2.48 3.30
CA TYR A 63 -27.63 2.48 4.72
C TYR A 63 -26.85 3.49 5.56
N GLY A 64 -25.86 4.19 4.99
CA GLY A 64 -25.01 5.14 5.73
C GLY A 64 -25.80 6.28 6.38
N GLU A 65 -26.63 6.98 5.60
CA GLU A 65 -27.47 8.08 6.10
C GLU A 65 -28.50 7.60 7.15
N ALA A 66 -29.04 6.39 6.97
CA ALA A 66 -29.94 5.78 7.94
C ALA A 66 -29.20 5.50 9.26
N ALA A 67 -27.97 4.96 9.19
CA ALA A 67 -27.14 4.71 10.37
C ALA A 67 -26.78 6.01 11.12
N VAL A 68 -26.62 7.13 10.41
CA VAL A 68 -26.43 8.45 11.04
C VAL A 68 -27.70 8.92 11.75
N ARG A 69 -28.85 8.85 11.08
CA ARG A 69 -30.15 9.26 11.64
C ARG A 69 -30.57 8.41 12.85
N GLU A 70 -30.23 7.12 12.83
CA GLU A 70 -30.46 6.18 13.94
C GLU A 70 -29.44 6.32 15.07
N GLY A 71 -28.44 7.19 14.94
CA GLY A 71 -27.42 7.42 15.95
C GLY A 71 -26.38 6.32 16.11
N LYS A 72 -26.30 5.37 15.16
CA LYS A 72 -25.29 4.28 15.17
C LYS A 72 -23.89 4.82 14.89
N ILE A 73 -23.78 5.80 14.00
CA ILE A 73 -22.55 6.50 13.65
C ILE A 73 -22.80 8.00 13.53
N THR A 74 -21.75 8.79 13.65
CA THR A 74 -21.77 10.23 13.36
C THR A 74 -21.58 10.49 11.86
N ALA A 75 -22.00 11.67 11.37
CA ALA A 75 -21.72 12.09 10.00
C ALA A 75 -20.21 12.07 9.68
N LYS A 76 -19.37 12.50 10.62
CA LYS A 76 -17.91 12.46 10.48
C LYS A 76 -17.37 11.02 10.33
N GLN A 77 -17.94 10.06 11.04
CA GLN A 77 -17.59 8.65 10.89
C GLN A 77 -18.05 8.11 9.54
N LEU A 78 -19.24 8.48 9.05
CA LEU A 78 -19.69 8.10 7.71
C LEU A 78 -18.73 8.61 6.62
N GLU A 79 -18.30 9.87 6.70
CA GLU A 79 -17.32 10.41 5.75
C GLU A 79 -15.96 9.70 5.83
N MET A 80 -15.50 9.36 7.05
CA MET A 80 -14.27 8.59 7.24
C MET A 80 -14.38 7.20 6.62
N LEU A 81 -15.53 6.54 6.74
CA LEU A 81 -15.79 5.24 6.12
C LEU A 81 -15.77 5.32 4.59
N HIS A 82 -16.33 6.38 4.00
CA HIS A 82 -16.20 6.62 2.56
C HIS A 82 -14.73 6.83 2.12
N ARG A 83 -13.95 7.58 2.89
CA ARG A 83 -12.51 7.74 2.63
C ARG A 83 -11.77 6.41 2.74
N ASN A 84 -12.15 5.56 3.69
CA ASN A 84 -11.58 4.23 3.85
C ASN A 84 -11.95 3.30 2.68
N GLU A 85 -13.19 3.32 2.17
CA GLU A 85 -13.57 2.59 0.94
C GLU A 85 -12.71 3.02 -0.26
N ALA A 86 -12.50 4.32 -0.45
CA ALA A 86 -11.64 4.85 -1.51
C ALA A 86 -10.16 4.44 -1.32
N ALA A 87 -9.64 4.50 -0.09
CA ALA A 87 -8.26 4.12 0.22
C ALA A 87 -8.02 2.61 0.05
N HIS A 88 -9.03 1.79 0.38
CA HIS A 88 -9.02 0.34 0.15
C HIS A 88 -8.94 0.03 -1.34
N ALA A 89 -9.86 0.60 -2.14
CA ALA A 89 -9.88 0.42 -3.59
C ALA A 89 -8.54 0.81 -4.23
N ASN A 90 -8.00 1.97 -3.86
CA ASN A 90 -6.71 2.43 -4.34
C ASN A 90 -5.55 1.46 -3.99
N SER A 91 -5.58 0.86 -2.80
CA SER A 91 -4.55 -0.11 -2.38
C SER A 91 -4.64 -1.41 -3.17
N VAL A 92 -5.86 -1.89 -3.45
CA VAL A 92 -6.09 -3.08 -4.28
C VAL A 92 -5.64 -2.84 -5.72
N GLU A 93 -6.02 -1.70 -6.32
CA GLU A 93 -5.62 -1.34 -7.69
C GLU A 93 -4.10 -1.23 -7.84
N ASN A 94 -3.45 -0.57 -6.88
CA ASN A 94 -2.02 -0.31 -6.95
C ASN A 94 -1.16 -1.56 -6.68
N TYR A 95 -1.70 -2.55 -5.96
CA TYR A 95 -1.01 -3.81 -5.67
C TYR A 95 -0.55 -4.51 -6.95
N THR A 96 -1.34 -4.46 -8.03
CA THR A 96 -0.99 -5.09 -9.32
C THR A 96 0.32 -4.54 -9.89
N LEU A 97 0.50 -3.21 -9.88
CA LEU A 97 1.72 -2.58 -10.36
C LEU A 97 2.93 -2.95 -9.49
N PHE A 98 2.72 -3.05 -8.18
CA PHE A 98 3.77 -3.46 -7.24
C PHE A 98 4.21 -4.91 -7.47
N VAL A 99 3.25 -5.83 -7.64
CA VAL A 99 3.50 -7.24 -8.00
C VAL A 99 4.30 -7.32 -9.29
N ALA A 100 3.89 -6.59 -10.33
CA ALA A 100 4.59 -6.57 -11.61
C ALA A 100 6.04 -6.05 -11.47
N GLY A 101 6.23 -4.93 -10.79
CA GLY A 101 7.55 -4.32 -10.59
C GLY A 101 8.52 -5.22 -9.81
N ILE A 102 8.10 -5.76 -8.66
CA ILE A 102 8.94 -6.63 -7.84
C ILE A 102 9.26 -7.94 -8.56
N THR A 103 8.27 -8.55 -9.20
CA THR A 103 8.42 -9.86 -9.85
C THR A 103 9.32 -9.74 -11.08
N LEU A 104 9.06 -8.79 -11.97
CA LEU A 104 9.85 -8.62 -13.18
C LEU A 104 11.30 -8.22 -12.87
N ALA A 105 11.51 -7.31 -11.92
CA ALA A 105 12.86 -6.94 -11.50
C ALA A 105 13.62 -8.09 -10.86
N THR A 106 12.93 -8.94 -10.08
CA THR A 106 13.54 -10.15 -9.50
C THR A 106 13.95 -11.14 -10.59
N ILE A 107 13.09 -11.41 -11.57
CA ILE A 107 13.36 -12.37 -12.66
C ILE A 107 14.46 -11.84 -13.59
N ALA A 108 14.45 -10.55 -13.91
CA ALA A 108 15.43 -9.90 -14.76
C ALA A 108 16.82 -9.74 -14.10
N GLY A 109 16.99 -10.14 -12.83
CA GLY A 109 18.28 -10.07 -12.15
C GLY A 109 18.69 -8.64 -11.72
N VAL A 110 17.73 -7.73 -11.55
CA VAL A 110 18.00 -6.38 -11.01
C VAL A 110 18.68 -6.50 -9.63
N PRO A 111 19.69 -5.66 -9.30
CA PRO A 111 20.38 -5.74 -8.02
C PRO A 111 19.43 -5.75 -6.82
N ARG A 112 19.63 -6.69 -5.90
CA ARG A 112 18.75 -6.88 -4.73
C ARG A 112 18.65 -5.64 -3.84
N THR A 113 19.72 -4.84 -3.74
CA THR A 113 19.70 -3.54 -3.06
C THR A 113 18.66 -2.60 -3.64
N THR A 114 18.52 -2.57 -4.96
CA THR A 114 17.54 -1.74 -5.67
C THR A 114 16.13 -2.25 -5.43
N ILE A 115 15.92 -3.56 -5.52
CA ILE A 115 14.61 -4.20 -5.24
C ILE A 115 14.17 -3.90 -3.80
N ASN A 116 15.07 -4.09 -2.84
CA ASN A 116 14.80 -3.88 -1.43
C ASN A 116 14.51 -2.41 -1.11
N ALA A 117 15.29 -1.48 -1.68
CA ALA A 117 15.07 -0.04 -1.51
C ALA A 117 13.72 0.40 -2.09
N ALA A 118 13.38 -0.04 -3.31
CA ALA A 118 12.10 0.27 -3.93
C ALA A 118 10.93 -0.32 -3.15
N GLY A 119 11.04 -1.57 -2.68
CA GLY A 119 10.03 -2.21 -1.82
C GLY A 119 9.82 -1.47 -0.50
N LEU A 120 10.89 -0.96 0.12
CA LEU A 120 10.81 -0.16 1.34
C LEU A 120 10.15 1.21 1.08
N ILE A 121 10.57 1.93 0.03
CA ILE A 121 9.99 3.21 -0.36
C ILE A 121 8.49 3.05 -0.62
N TYR A 122 8.11 2.04 -1.39
CA TYR A 122 6.71 1.70 -1.65
C TYR A 122 5.95 1.47 -0.34
N THR A 123 6.51 0.65 0.55
CA THR A 123 5.88 0.30 1.84
C THR A 123 5.62 1.52 2.70
N VAL A 124 6.63 2.36 2.92
CA VAL A 124 6.49 3.59 3.72
C VAL A 124 5.47 4.53 3.08
N ALA A 125 5.56 4.71 1.76
CA ALA A 125 4.63 5.56 1.02
C ALA A 125 3.17 5.10 1.15
N ARG A 126 2.90 3.79 1.04
CA ARG A 126 1.53 3.23 1.14
C ARG A 126 0.96 3.31 2.56
N ILE A 127 1.77 3.07 3.58
CA ILE A 127 1.33 3.19 4.99
C ILE A 127 0.94 4.64 5.28
N LEU A 128 1.82 5.59 4.98
CA LEU A 128 1.54 7.01 5.18
C LEU A 128 0.35 7.48 4.34
N TYR A 129 0.23 6.99 3.10
CA TYR A 129 -0.90 7.31 2.23
C TYR A 129 -2.23 6.85 2.85
N GLY A 130 -2.30 5.61 3.33
CA GLY A 130 -3.50 5.06 3.96
C GLY A 130 -3.91 5.83 5.22
N ILE A 131 -2.96 6.10 6.12
CA ILE A 131 -3.19 6.89 7.35
C ILE A 131 -3.73 8.28 6.98
N HIS A 132 -3.06 8.96 6.04
CA HIS A 132 -3.41 10.32 5.64
C HIS A 132 -4.79 10.37 4.97
N TYR A 133 -5.11 9.40 4.12
CA TYR A 133 -6.40 9.34 3.45
C TYR A 133 -7.54 9.14 4.45
N ILE A 134 -7.40 8.21 5.40
CA ILE A 134 -8.49 7.87 6.31
C ILE A 134 -8.72 8.97 7.36
N THR A 135 -7.64 9.49 7.96
CA THR A 135 -7.73 10.29 9.18
C THR A 135 -7.86 11.80 8.96
N ILE A 136 -7.43 12.32 7.80
CA ILE A 136 -7.37 13.77 7.57
C ILE A 136 -8.57 14.23 6.73
N ASP A 137 -9.38 15.12 7.32
CA ASP A 137 -10.64 15.64 6.79
C ASP A 137 -10.53 17.06 6.19
N ARG A 138 -9.34 17.68 6.20
CA ARG A 138 -9.11 19.06 5.71
C ARG A 138 -8.51 19.11 4.29
N ASN A 139 -8.99 20.04 3.46
CA ASN A 139 -8.53 20.23 2.07
C ASN A 139 -7.04 20.62 1.91
N ARG A 140 -6.47 21.43 2.81
CA ARG A 140 -5.09 21.95 2.64
C ARG A 140 -3.98 20.88 2.72
N PRO A 141 -4.05 19.83 3.55
CA PRO A 141 -3.09 18.71 3.50
C PRO A 141 -3.34 17.67 2.38
N ALA A 142 -4.28 17.86 1.45
CA ALA A 142 -4.61 16.85 0.44
C ALA A 142 -3.51 16.56 -0.60
N TRP A 143 -2.57 17.50 -0.83
CA TRP A 143 -1.48 17.31 -1.80
C TRP A 143 -0.43 16.28 -1.34
N PHE A 144 -0.26 16.11 -0.02
CA PHE A 144 0.70 15.15 0.54
C PHE A 144 0.34 13.71 0.14
N ARG A 145 -0.96 13.41 0.08
CA ARG A 145 -1.48 12.15 -0.42
C ARG A 145 -1.03 11.87 -1.87
N SER A 146 -1.05 12.90 -2.72
CA SER A 146 -0.58 12.77 -4.11
C SER A 146 0.92 12.51 -4.18
N VAL A 147 1.72 13.17 -3.33
CA VAL A 147 3.18 12.95 -3.28
C VAL A 147 3.50 11.52 -2.84
N LEU A 148 2.87 11.03 -1.78
CA LEU A 148 3.04 9.65 -1.30
C LEU A 148 2.61 8.63 -2.36
N TRP A 149 1.48 8.89 -3.03
CA TRP A 149 1.01 8.04 -4.12
C TRP A 149 2.02 7.99 -5.26
N GLN A 150 2.55 9.14 -5.67
CA GLN A 150 3.56 9.20 -6.73
C GLN A 150 4.86 8.51 -6.33
N ALA A 151 5.33 8.67 -5.08
CA ALA A 151 6.52 7.99 -4.59
C ALA A 151 6.38 6.45 -4.70
N GLY A 152 5.22 5.90 -4.33
CA GLY A 152 4.92 4.49 -4.51
C GLY A 152 4.95 4.06 -5.99
N ASN A 153 4.24 4.76 -6.87
CA ASN A 153 4.21 4.40 -8.29
C ASN A 153 5.59 4.51 -8.96
N LEU A 154 6.33 5.59 -8.70
CA LEU A 154 7.67 5.81 -9.25
C LEU A 154 8.64 4.72 -8.80
N SER A 155 8.52 4.20 -7.58
CA SER A 155 9.35 3.06 -7.14
C SER A 155 9.09 1.80 -7.99
N CYS A 156 7.83 1.52 -8.35
CA CYS A 156 7.47 0.39 -9.19
C CYS A 156 7.91 0.59 -10.65
N LEU A 157 7.67 1.78 -11.19
CA LEU A 157 8.08 2.13 -12.56
C LEU A 157 9.60 2.10 -12.73
N THR A 158 10.35 2.50 -11.70
CA THR A 158 11.82 2.39 -11.68
C THR A 158 12.27 0.92 -11.74
N LEU A 159 11.59 0.02 -11.03
CA LEU A 159 11.89 -1.41 -11.09
C LEU A 159 11.60 -1.99 -12.48
N LEU A 160 10.47 -1.65 -13.08
CA LEU A 160 10.13 -2.08 -14.44
C LEU A 160 11.16 -1.58 -15.47
N TRP A 161 11.57 -0.31 -15.37
CA TRP A 161 12.59 0.26 -16.26
C TRP A 161 13.94 -0.46 -16.11
N LYS A 162 14.41 -0.66 -14.87
CA LYS A 162 15.67 -1.37 -14.61
C LYS A 162 15.62 -2.84 -15.04
N ALA A 163 14.47 -3.49 -14.90
CA ALA A 163 14.27 -4.83 -15.42
C ALA A 163 14.39 -4.85 -16.95
N GLY A 164 13.77 -3.88 -17.63
CA GLY A 164 13.92 -3.70 -19.08
C GLY A 164 15.39 -3.51 -19.50
N GLN A 165 16.18 -2.75 -18.76
CA GLN A 165 17.62 -2.61 -19.03
C GLN A 165 18.37 -3.94 -18.90
N ALA A 166 18.11 -4.69 -17.83
CA ALA A 166 18.77 -5.98 -17.58
C ALA A 166 18.36 -7.09 -18.56
N LEU A 167 17.16 -7.02 -19.13
CA LEU A 167 16.69 -8.00 -20.13
C LEU A 167 17.25 -7.73 -21.54
N ASN A 168 17.72 -6.51 -21.80
CA ASN A 168 18.27 -6.11 -23.10
C ASN A 168 19.81 -5.98 -23.08
N SER A 169 20.46 -6.38 -21.99
CA SER A 169 21.92 -6.36 -21.84
C SER A 169 22.55 -7.69 -22.20
#